data_AF-A0AAD6HIX7-F1
#
_entry.id   AF-A0AAD6HIX7-F1
#
_cell.length_a   1.000
_cell.length_b   1.000
_cell.length_c   1.000
_cell.angle_alpha   90.00
_cell.angle_beta   90.00
_cell.angle_gamma   90.00
#
_symmetry.space_group_name_H-M   'P 1'
#
loop_
_entity.id
_entity.type
_entity.pdbx_description
1 polymer ?
#
loop_
_entity_poly.entity_id
_entity_poly.type
_entity_poly.pdbx_seq_one_letter_code
_entity_poly.pdbx_strand_id
1 'polypeptide(L)' 'MCDEDVCVGIRFWETGQVHLLSTDASGFWTFLTSQLGSYYPTPRLITDRDLETKEGTTVTTA' A
#
# COMPACT_ATOMS: atom_id res chain seq x y z
N MET A 1 14.94 -13.64 -12.13
CA MET A 1 13.89 -12.86 -11.44
C MET A 1 13.52 -11.77 -12.42
N CYS A 2 12.26 -11.66 -12.80
CA CYS A 2 11.85 -10.63 -13.74
C CYS A 2 11.86 -9.27 -13.01
N ASP A 3 12.61 -8.30 -13.55
CA ASP A 3 12.63 -6.90 -13.11
C ASP A 3 11.30 -6.21 -13.47
N GLU A 4 10.18 -6.71 -12.95
CA GLU A 4 8.85 -6.17 -13.23
C GLU A 4 8.30 -5.53 -11.96
N ASP A 5 8.02 -4.23 -12.05
CA ASP A 5 7.36 -3.48 -10.98
C ASP A 5 5.88 -3.83 -10.93
N VAL A 6 5.45 -4.46 -9.83
CA VAL A 6 4.05 -4.81 -9.57
C VAL A 6 3.46 -3.88 -8.53
N CYS A 7 2.25 -3.39 -8.77
CA CYS A 7 1.45 -2.68 -7.78
C CYS A 7 0.08 -3.34 -7.60
N VAL A 8 -0.33 -3.53 -6.34
CA VAL A 8 -1.64 -4.11 -5.98
C VAL A 8 -2.47 -3.09 -5.21
N GLY A 9 -3.67 -2.80 -5.71
CA GLY A 9 -4.64 -1.94 -5.03
C GLY A 9 -5.71 -2.76 -4.31
N ILE A 10 -5.90 -2.51 -3.01
CA ILE A 10 -6.96 -3.13 -2.20
C ILE A 10 -7.86 -2.03 -1.66
N ARG A 11 -9.18 -2.19 -1.80
CA ARG A 11 -10.18 -1.31 -1.21
C ARG A 11 -10.92 -2.03 -0.09
N PHE A 12 -10.91 -1.44 1.10
CA PHE A 12 -11.76 -1.89 2.19
C PHE A 12 -13.16 -1.33 2.01
N TRP A 13 -14.15 -2.20 1.92
CA TRP A 13 -15.54 -1.81 1.67
C TRP A 13 -16.10 -0.92 2.79
N GLU A 14 -15.81 -1.25 4.05
CA GLU A 14 -16.35 -0.58 5.22
C GLU A 14 -15.91 0.89 5.34
N THR A 15 -14.65 1.17 5.03
CA THR A 15 -14.05 2.52 5.17
C THR A 15 -13.92 3.25 3.84
N GLY A 16 -14.04 2.54 2.72
CA GLY A 16 -13.69 3.02 1.39
C GLY A 16 -12.19 3.28 1.19
N GLN A 17 -11.36 2.99 2.21
CA GLN A 17 -9.92 3.25 2.18
C GLN A 17 -9.23 2.35 1.14
N VAL A 18 -8.38 2.97 0.34
CA VAL A 18 -7.55 2.26 -0.65
C VAL A 18 -6.13 2.15 -0.12
N HIS A 19 -5.57 0.95 -0.24
CA HIS A 19 -4.17 0.65 0.03
C HIS A 19 -3.50 0.22 -1.27
N LEU A 20 -2.39 0.88 -1.59
CA LEU A 20 -1.54 0.53 -2.72
C LEU A 20 -0.30 -0.16 -2.16
N LEU A 21 -0.09 -1.41 -2.52
CA LEU A 21 1.12 -2.15 -2.21
C LEU A 21 2.03 -2.05 -3.43
N SER A 22 3.24 -1.59 -3.24
CA SER A 22 4.24 -1.38 -4.30
C SER A 22 5.60 -1.88 -3.82
N THR A 23 6.44 -2.30 -4.76
CA THR A 23 7.86 -2.64 -4.49
C THR A 23 8.64 -1.43 -4.00
N ASP A 24 8.32 -0.23 -4.47
CA ASP A 24 8.93 1.00 -3.98
C ASP A 24 8.00 2.21 -4.01
N ALA A 25 8.34 3.23 -3.22
CA ALA A 25 7.53 4.44 -3.04
C ALA A 25 7.72 5.50 -4.13
N SER A 26 8.78 5.39 -4.93
CA SER A 26 9.21 6.29 -6.00
C SER A 26 9.09 5.66 -7.39
N GLY A 27 8.46 4.49 -7.47
CA GLY A 27 8.49 3.63 -8.63
C GLY A 27 7.59 4.10 -9.74
N PHE A 28 7.55 3.27 -10.78
CA PHE A 28 6.70 3.46 -11.95
C PHE A 28 5.24 3.80 -11.58
N TRP A 29 4.73 3.24 -10.49
CA TRP A 29 3.34 3.35 -10.06
C TRP A 29 3.02 4.54 -9.15
N THR A 30 3.97 5.42 -8.84
CA THR A 30 3.79 6.61 -7.98
C THR A 30 2.61 7.50 -8.37
N PHE A 31 2.32 7.62 -9.66
CA PHE A 31 1.24 8.46 -10.16
C PHE A 31 -0.16 7.94 -9.77
N LEU A 32 -0.30 6.65 -9.43
CA LEU A 32 -1.60 6.03 -9.11
C LEU A 32 -2.25 6.68 -7.89
N THR A 33 -1.48 7.06 -6.87
CA THR A 33 -1.99 7.73 -5.68
C THR A 33 -2.73 9.02 -6.03
N SER A 34 -2.17 9.80 -6.96
CA SER A 34 -2.78 11.05 -7.44
C SER A 34 -4.04 10.79 -8.27
N GLN A 35 -3.99 9.83 -9.19
CA GLN A 35 -5.15 9.48 -10.03
C GLN A 35 -6.33 8.98 -9.19
N LEU A 36 -6.06 8.13 -8.20
CA LEU A 36 -7.07 7.54 -7.34
C LEU A 36 -7.60 8.51 -6.27
N GLY A 37 -6.82 9.53 -5.88
CA GLY A 37 -7.26 10.54 -4.92
C GLY A 37 -8.46 11.38 -5.37
N SER A 38 -8.81 11.34 -6.66
CA SER A 38 -10.03 11.98 -7.18
C SER A 38 -11.31 11.15 -6.98
N TYR A 39 -11.18 9.83 -6.78
CA TYR A 39 -12.30 8.89 -6.68
C TYR A 39 -12.45 8.25 -5.30
N TYR A 40 -11.37 8.21 -4.53
CA TYR A 40 -11.30 7.54 -3.24
C TYR A 40 -10.72 8.48 -2.18
N PRO A 41 -10.99 8.22 -0.89
CA PRO A 41 -10.19 8.80 0.19
C PRO A 41 -8.70 8.57 -0.08
N THR A 42 -7.85 9.52 0.31
CA THR A 42 -6.42 9.53 0.02
C THR A 42 -5.79 8.14 0.14
N PRO A 43 -5.37 7.52 -0.99
CA PRO A 43 -4.81 6.18 -0.97
C PRO A 43 -3.56 6.12 -0.11
N ARG A 44 -3.41 5.03 0.65
CA ARG A 44 -2.22 4.80 1.48
C ARG A 44 -1.26 3.88 0.74
N LEU A 45 -0.07 4.39 0.44
CA LEU A 45 1.02 3.60 -0.12
C LEU A 45 1.69 2.78 0.98
N ILE A 46 1.96 1.51 0.68
CA ILE A 46 2.66 0.55 1.53
C ILE A 46 3.76 -0.06 0.67
N THR A 47 4.99 0.01 1.18
CA THR A 47 6.19 -0.56 0.55
C THR A 47 6.72 -1.75 1.35
N ASP A 48 7.76 -2.42 0.83
CA ASP A 48 8.50 -3.47 1.52
C ASP A 48 8.90 -3.04 2.95
N ARG A 49 9.43 -1.82 3.08
CA ARG A 49 9.90 -1.26 4.37
C ARG A 49 8.78 -1.11 5.40
N ASP A 50 7.58 -0.79 4.94
CA ASP A 50 6.40 -0.65 5.81
C ASP A 50 5.93 -2.00 6.36
N LEU A 51 6.16 -3.09 5.61
CA LEU A 51 5.82 -4.45 6.01
C LEU A 51 6.82 -5.01 7.01
N GLU A 52 8.12 -4.82 6.76
CA GLU A 52 9.20 -5.26 7.67
C GLU A 52 9.08 -4.62 9.06
N THR A 53 8.58 -3.37 9.12
CA THR A 53 8.40 -2.64 10.38
C THR A 53 7.26 -3.20 11.25
N LYS A 54 6.33 -3.98 10.70
CA LYS A 54 5.13 -4.47 11.43
C LYS A 54 5.28 -5.83 12.11
N GLU A 55 6.35 -6.58 11.87
CA GLU A 55 6.58 -7.88 12.53
C GLU A 55 7.01 -7.76 14.02
N GLY A 56 7.10 -6.54 14.57
CA GLY A 56 7.47 -6.30 15.98
C GLY A 56 6.31 -6.19 16.99
N THR A 57 5.04 -6.34 16.59
CA THR A 57 3.92 -6.28 17.55
C THR A 57 3.53 -7.69 17.98
N THR A 58 4.25 -8.23 18.96
CA THR A 58 3.76 -9.35 19.77
C THR A 58 2.44 -8.94 20.40
N VAL A 59 1.35 -9.55 19.96
CA VAL A 59 0.06 -9.49 20.65
C VAL A 59 0.24 -10.25 21.96
N THR A 60 0.57 -9.53 23.04
CA THR A 60 0.45 -10.05 24.41
C THR A 60 -1.04 -10.28 24.65
N THR A 61 -1.45 -11.55 24.55
CA THR A 61 -2.77 -12.00 25.00
C THR A 61 -2.77 -11.94 26.53
N ALA A 62 -3.86 -11.39 27.06
CA ALA A 62 -4.11 -11.13 28.47
C ALA A 62 -3.97 -12.37 29.37
#